data_AF-A0A938GMZ2-F1
#
_entry.id   AF-A0A938GMZ2-F1
#
_cell.length_a   1.000
_cell.length_b   1.000
_cell.length_c   1.000
_cell.angle_alpha   90.00
_cell.angle_beta   90.00
_cell.angle_gamma   90.00
#
_symmetry.space_group_name_H-M   'P 1'
#
loop_
_entity.id
_entity.type
_entity.pdbx_description
1 polymer ?
#
loop_
_entity_poly.entity_id
_entity_poly.type
_entity_poly.pdbx_seq_one_letter_code
_entity_poly.pdbx_strand_id
1 'polypeptide(L)'
;MSRLIALLAVSLLIPWAVASATDDLVVREGLAIRTGGRLMRSAFRTDPIEARIVAGQWSAPREGESMTMPDGTNRTWMRVMAGQDGVFTNTSARGAYVYLPFVSATNGVLVLKASGH
;
A
#
# COMPACT_ATOMS: atom_id res chain seq x y z
N MET A 1 -13.03 -9.71 -61.76
CA MET A 1 -13.77 -9.40 -60.52
C MET A 1 -13.21 -10.18 -59.33
N SER A 2 -11.89 -10.11 -59.03
CA SER A 2 -11.26 -11.03 -58.06
C SER A 2 -10.17 -10.40 -57.16
N ARG A 3 -10.25 -9.10 -56.88
CA ARG A 3 -9.24 -8.41 -56.05
C ARG A 3 -9.77 -7.70 -54.81
N LEU A 4 -11.03 -7.89 -54.44
CA LEU A 4 -11.64 -7.24 -53.27
C LEU A 4 -11.92 -8.16 -52.07
N ILE A 5 -11.59 -9.45 -52.13
CA ILE A 5 -11.90 -10.40 -51.04
C ILE A 5 -10.69 -10.66 -50.12
N ALA A 6 -9.48 -10.28 -50.52
CA ALA A 6 -8.26 -10.61 -49.78
C ALA A 6 -7.92 -9.66 -48.60
N LEU A 7 -8.69 -8.59 -48.38
CA LEU A 7 -8.43 -7.62 -47.30
C LEU A 7 -9.24 -7.86 -46.02
N LEU A 8 -10.21 -8.79 -46.03
CA LEU A 8 -11.06 -9.05 -44.86
C LEU A 8 -10.53 -10.13 -43.90
N ALA A 9 -9.45 -10.83 -44.25
CA ALA A 9 -9.00 -12.03 -43.53
C ALA A 9 -7.84 -11.79 -42.53
N VAL A 10 -7.25 -10.59 -42.48
CA VAL A 10 -6.05 -10.33 -41.66
C VAL A 10 -6.37 -9.68 -40.31
N SER A 11 -7.60 -9.24 -40.09
CA SER A 11 -8.02 -8.56 -38.85
C SER A 11 -8.37 -9.49 -37.67
N LEU A 12 -8.22 -10.82 -37.79
CA LEU A 12 -8.58 -11.79 -36.73
C LEU A 12 -7.41 -12.31 -35.89
N LEU A 13 -6.19 -11.82 -36.09
CA LEU A 13 -5.01 -12.18 -35.31
C LEU A 13 -4.57 -11.05 -34.38
N ILE A 14 -5.52 -10.34 -33.76
CA ILE A 14 -5.19 -9.62 -32.53
C ILE A 14 -5.26 -10.68 -31.43
N PRO A 15 -4.14 -11.23 -30.94
CA PRO A 15 -4.19 -12.05 -29.75
C PRO A 15 -4.80 -11.16 -28.66
N TRP A 16 -6.00 -11.52 -28.20
CA TRP A 16 -6.44 -11.04 -26.91
C TRP A 16 -5.33 -11.43 -25.95
N ALA A 17 -4.62 -10.44 -25.42
CA ALA A 17 -3.72 -10.67 -24.32
C ALA A 17 -4.59 -11.21 -23.19
N VAL A 18 -4.56 -12.53 -23.02
CA VAL A 18 -5.20 -13.18 -21.89
C VAL A 18 -4.44 -12.64 -20.69
N ALA A 19 -5.05 -11.74 -19.93
CA ALA A 19 -4.49 -11.29 -18.68
C ALA A 19 -4.36 -12.54 -17.80
N SER A 20 -3.13 -13.04 -17.66
CA SER A 20 -2.86 -14.13 -16.73
C SER A 20 -3.26 -13.62 -15.35
N ALA A 21 -4.00 -14.44 -14.61
CA ALA A 21 -4.27 -14.17 -13.21
C ALA A 21 -2.92 -13.90 -12.54
N THR A 22 -2.72 -12.66 -12.09
CA THR A 22 -1.53 -12.32 -11.32
C THR A 22 -1.73 -12.96 -9.95
N ASP A 23 -0.79 -13.80 -9.53
CA ASP A 23 -0.81 -14.31 -8.16
C ASP A 23 -0.83 -13.13 -7.19
N ASP A 24 -1.75 -13.16 -6.24
CA ASP A 24 -1.87 -12.11 -5.23
C ASP A 24 -0.56 -12.02 -4.44
N LEU A 25 0.14 -10.89 -4.55
CA LEU A 25 1.29 -10.59 -3.69
C LEU A 25 0.79 -10.20 -2.30
N VAL A 26 0.84 -11.14 -1.36
CA VAL A 26 0.44 -10.89 0.03
C VAL A 26 1.63 -10.42 0.85
N VAL A 27 1.65 -9.13 1.20
CA VAL A 27 2.67 -8.56 2.10
C VAL A 27 2.25 -8.79 3.55
N ARG A 28 3.01 -9.59 4.29
CA ARG A 28 2.65 -10.04 5.65
C ARG A 28 3.44 -9.38 6.76
N GLU A 29 4.53 -8.70 6.44
CA GLU A 29 5.44 -8.13 7.44
C GLU A 29 5.68 -6.66 7.17
N GLY A 30 5.82 -5.89 8.24
CA GLY A 30 6.06 -4.46 8.14
C GLY A 30 6.39 -3.83 9.48
N LEU A 31 6.38 -2.50 9.49
CA LEU A 31 6.57 -1.69 10.69
C LEU A 31 5.30 -0.90 10.97
N ALA A 32 4.80 -0.95 12.19
CA ALA A 32 3.64 -0.18 12.62
C ALA A 32 4.04 0.89 13.63
N ILE A 33 3.40 2.05 13.53
CA ILE A 33 3.46 3.09 14.56
C ILE A 33 2.06 3.57 14.86
N ARG A 34 1.75 3.66 16.16
CA ARG A 34 0.48 4.25 16.62
C ARG A 34 0.53 5.74 16.43
N THR A 35 -0.37 6.31 15.65
CA THR A 35 -0.50 7.77 15.63
C THR A 35 -1.32 8.20 16.85
N GLY A 36 -0.71 9.07 17.67
CA GLY A 36 -1.41 9.75 18.75
C GLY A 36 -2.31 10.80 18.14
N GLY A 37 -3.61 10.58 18.20
CA GLY A 37 -4.55 11.48 17.57
C GLY A 37 -5.93 10.85 17.57
N ARG A 38 -6.84 11.50 18.28
CA ARG A 38 -8.25 11.31 18.04
C ARG A 38 -8.42 11.74 16.57
N LEU A 39 -8.71 10.80 15.66
CA LEU A 39 -9.08 11.06 14.26
C LEU A 39 -10.38 11.89 14.27
N MET A 40 -10.23 13.12 14.74
CA MET A 40 -11.29 14.05 14.99
C MET A 40 -11.71 14.60 13.65
N ARG A 41 -12.98 14.90 13.55
CA ARG A 41 -13.54 15.76 12.52
C ARG A 41 -13.07 17.20 12.79
N SER A 42 -11.76 17.40 12.74
CA SER A 42 -11.09 18.69 12.90
C SER A 42 -10.91 19.29 11.51
N ALA A 43 -11.09 20.60 11.40
CA ALA A 43 -10.75 21.35 10.19
C ALA A 43 -9.24 21.32 9.90
N PHE A 44 -8.41 21.08 10.93
CA PHE A 44 -6.97 20.99 10.84
C PHE A 44 -6.50 19.55 10.95
N ARG A 45 -5.69 19.13 9.98
CA ARG A 45 -5.07 17.82 9.93
C ARG A 45 -3.76 17.83 10.70
N THR A 46 -3.67 16.95 11.69
CA THR A 46 -2.52 16.87 12.61
C THR A 46 -1.76 15.56 12.47
N ASP A 47 -1.84 14.89 11.32
CA ASP A 47 -1.14 13.63 11.12
C ASP A 47 0.37 13.88 10.94
N PRO A 48 1.24 13.38 11.84
CA PRO A 48 2.66 13.65 11.78
C PRO A 48 3.37 12.90 10.64
N ILE A 49 2.84 11.76 10.19
CA ILE A 49 3.39 10.98 9.08
C ILE A 49 3.11 11.72 7.77
N GLU A 50 1.86 12.10 7.56
CA GLU A 50 1.45 12.87 6.38
C GLU A 50 2.19 14.21 6.29
N ALA A 51 2.32 14.92 7.41
CA ALA A 51 3.07 16.18 7.45
C ALA A 51 4.51 16.01 6.95
N ARG A 52 5.19 14.92 7.35
CA ARG A 52 6.55 14.60 6.88
C ARG A 52 6.58 14.24 5.39
N ILE A 53 5.57 13.51 4.89
CA ILE A 53 5.46 13.18 3.46
C ILE A 53 5.33 14.46 2.63
N VAL A 54 4.40 15.34 2.99
CA VAL A 54 4.17 16.61 2.27
C VAL A 54 5.37 17.54 2.35
N ALA A 55 6.07 17.56 3.49
CA ALA A 55 7.30 18.34 3.66
C ALA A 55 8.52 17.75 2.92
N GLY A 56 8.41 16.59 2.27
CA GLY A 56 9.55 15.91 1.64
C GLY A 56 10.58 15.37 2.65
N GLN A 57 10.18 15.20 3.91
CA GLN A 57 11.01 14.75 5.02
C GLN A 57 10.76 13.27 5.37
N TRP A 58 9.85 12.62 4.65
CA TRP A 58 9.55 11.21 4.86
C TRP A 58 10.68 10.31 4.34
N SER A 59 11.12 9.39 5.18
CA SER A 59 12.01 8.30 4.83
C SER A 59 11.44 6.98 5.34
N ALA A 60 11.81 5.87 4.71
CA ALA A 60 11.45 4.54 5.19
C ALA A 60 11.85 4.39 6.68
N PRO A 61 10.91 4.02 7.56
CA PRO A 61 11.19 3.91 8.98
C PRO A 61 12.06 2.69 9.29
N ARG A 62 12.74 2.74 10.43
CA ARG A 62 13.47 1.59 10.99
C ARG A 62 12.75 1.03 12.22
N GLU A 63 12.90 -0.27 12.46
CA GLU A 63 12.42 -0.86 13.71
C GLU A 63 13.11 -0.19 14.91
N GLY A 64 12.34 0.14 15.95
CA GLY A 64 12.84 0.85 17.12
C GLY A 64 12.99 2.36 16.94
N GLU A 65 12.83 2.88 15.71
CA GLU A 65 12.87 4.32 15.47
C GLU A 65 11.70 5.01 16.20
N SER A 66 12.02 6.09 16.90
CA SER A 66 11.04 6.86 17.67
C SER A 66 10.65 8.14 16.94
N MET A 67 9.37 8.49 17.05
CA MET A 67 8.81 9.71 16.51
C MET A 67 7.99 10.41 17.59
N THR A 68 8.21 11.72 17.74
CA THR A 68 7.39 12.57 18.60
C THR A 68 6.07 12.90 17.90
N MET A 69 4.97 12.59 18.58
CA MET A 69 3.61 12.85 18.15
C MET A 69 3.22 14.31 18.44
N PRO A 70 2.17 14.84 17.80
CA PRO A 70 1.70 16.20 18.06
C PRO A 70 1.29 16.48 19.52
N ASP A 71 0.90 15.43 20.26
CA ASP A 71 0.58 15.49 21.69
C ASP A 71 1.82 15.47 22.60
N GLY A 72 3.03 15.50 22.02
CA GLY A 72 4.31 15.41 22.73
C GLY A 72 4.72 14.00 23.11
N THR A 73 3.88 12.99 22.90
CA THR A 73 4.24 11.60 23.21
C THR A 73 5.22 11.03 22.19
N ASN A 74 6.22 10.28 22.65
CA ASN A 74 7.07 9.51 21.76
C ASN A 74 6.43 8.15 21.47
N ARG A 75 6.45 7.75 20.20
CA ARG A 75 5.99 6.45 19.74
C ARG A 75 7.06 5.80 18.88
N THR A 76 7.08 4.49 18.89
CA THR A 76 8.14 3.71 18.27
C THR A 76 7.57 2.85 17.16
N TRP A 77 8.30 2.76 16.05
CA TRP A 77 8.04 1.80 14.99
C TRP A 77 8.34 0.39 15.48
N MET A 78 7.32 -0.47 15.50
CA MET A 78 7.43 -1.84 15.95
C MET A 78 7.17 -2.79 14.79
N ARG A 79 7.90 -3.91 14.74
CA ARG A 79 7.62 -4.97 13.78
C ARG A 79 6.22 -5.53 13.99
N VAL A 80 5.52 -5.75 12.88
CA VAL A 80 4.20 -6.39 12.86
C VAL A 80 4.17 -7.49 11.82
N MET A 81 3.40 -8.53 12.12
CA MET A 81 3.15 -9.66 11.24
C MET A 81 1.65 -9.88 11.12
N ALA A 82 1.17 -10.08 9.90
CA ALA A 82 -0.18 -10.52 9.63
C ALA A 82 -0.34 -12.01 9.96
N GLY A 83 -1.53 -12.41 10.38
CA GLY A 83 -1.91 -13.81 10.50
C GLY A 83 -1.92 -14.52 9.14
N GLN A 84 -2.21 -15.82 9.14
CA GLN A 84 -2.33 -16.61 7.90
C GLN A 84 -3.40 -16.06 6.96
N ASP A 85 -4.46 -15.48 7.53
CA ASP A 85 -5.57 -14.79 6.86
C ASP A 85 -5.20 -13.41 6.30
N GLY A 86 -3.97 -12.93 6.51
CA GLY A 86 -3.52 -11.62 6.04
C GLY A 86 -3.95 -10.45 6.94
N VAL A 87 -4.51 -10.74 8.13
CA VAL A 87 -4.99 -9.70 9.06
C VAL A 87 -3.90 -9.35 10.07
N PHE A 88 -3.62 -8.06 10.23
CA PHE A 88 -2.74 -7.55 11.28
C PHE A 88 -3.54 -7.38 12.59
N THR A 89 -3.53 -8.40 13.45
CA THR A 89 -4.25 -8.39 14.74
C THR A 89 -3.37 -8.00 15.93
N ASN A 90 -2.07 -8.29 15.86
CA ASN A 90 -1.10 -7.94 16.91
C ASN A 90 -0.61 -6.49 16.82
N THR A 91 -1.15 -5.70 15.90
CA THR A 91 -1.03 -4.25 15.99
C THR A 91 -1.79 -3.83 17.24
N SER A 92 -1.09 -3.37 18.27
CA SER A 92 -1.66 -2.77 19.49
C SER A 92 -2.42 -1.47 19.23
N ALA A 93 -3.04 -1.34 18.05
CA ALA A 93 -3.33 -0.10 17.37
C ALA A 93 -4.63 -0.18 16.56
N ARG A 94 -5.72 0.24 17.19
CA ARG A 94 -6.72 1.01 16.43
C ARG A 94 -6.05 2.32 16.02
N GLY A 95 -6.08 2.66 14.73
CA GLY A 95 -5.53 3.90 14.20
C GLY A 95 -3.99 3.95 14.11
N ALA A 96 -3.31 2.86 13.73
CA ALA A 96 -1.90 2.92 13.35
C ALA A 96 -1.70 3.14 11.86
N TYR A 97 -0.51 3.62 11.52
CA TYR A 97 0.09 3.43 10.21
C TYR A 97 0.87 2.12 10.19
N VAL A 98 0.86 1.45 9.03
CA VAL A 98 1.72 0.30 8.75
C VAL A 98 2.52 0.60 7.49
N TYR A 99 3.85 0.58 7.60
CA TYR A 99 4.78 0.62 6.49
C TYR A 99 5.04 -0.81 6.01
N LEU A 100 4.64 -1.09 4.76
CA LEU A 100 4.75 -2.40 4.11
C LEU A 100 5.69 -2.28 2.89
N PRO A 101 6.99 -2.52 3.05
CA PRO A 101 7.90 -2.57 1.91
C PRO A 101 7.62 -3.84 1.09
N PHE A 102 7.59 -3.69 -0.22
CA PHE A 102 7.53 -4.84 -1.14
C PHE A 102 8.43 -4.59 -2.35
N VAL A 103 8.91 -5.67 -2.95
CA VAL A 103 9.67 -5.65 -4.19
C VAL A 103 8.77 -6.14 -5.29
N SER A 104 8.59 -5.32 -6.33
CA SER A 104 7.90 -5.75 -7.54
C SER A 104 8.88 -6.49 -8.46
N ALA A 105 8.50 -7.68 -8.92
CA ALA A 105 9.29 -8.46 -9.88
C ALA A 105 9.23 -7.84 -11.29
N THR A 106 8.18 -7.09 -11.59
CA THR A 106 7.95 -6.46 -12.88
C THR A 106 7.64 -4.97 -12.71
N ASN A 107 7.92 -4.18 -13.74
CA ASN A 107 7.43 -2.81 -13.79
C ASN A 107 5.97 -2.84 -14.26
N GLY A 108 5.06 -2.31 -13.44
CA GLY A 108 3.63 -2.35 -13.73
C GLY A 108 2.81 -1.59 -12.69
N VAL A 109 1.57 -1.27 -13.06
CA VAL A 109 0.60 -0.68 -12.13
C VAL A 109 0.05 -1.80 -11.25
N LEU A 110 0.19 -1.62 -9.94
CA LEU A 110 -0.40 -2.49 -8.93
C LEU A 110 -1.46 -1.71 -8.17
N VAL A 111 -2.57 -2.36 -7.83
CA VAL A 111 -3.61 -1.80 -6.97
C VAL A 111 -3.54 -2.48 -5.62
N LEU A 112 -3.33 -1.71 -4.56
CA LEU A 112 -3.38 -2.23 -3.20
C LEU A 112 -4.82 -2.58 -2.84
N LYS A 113 -5.07 -3.88 -2.62
CA LYS A 113 -6.31 -4.37 -2.02
C LYS A 113 -6.12 -4.46 -0.50
N ALA A 114 -6.71 -3.53 0.23
CA ALA A 114 -6.71 -3.51 1.69
C ALA A 114 -8.12 -3.24 2.23
N SER A 115 -8.43 -3.78 3.40
CA SER A 115 -9.71 -3.59 4.09
C SER A 115 -9.52 -3.50 5.60
N GLY A 116 -10.33 -2.69 6.26
CA GLY A 116 -10.39 -2.54 7.72
C GLY A 116 -11.74 -1.91 8.11
N HIS A 117 -12.23 -2.18 9.31
CA HIS A 117 -13.48 -1.64 9.87
C HIS A 117 -13.20 -1.03 11.25
#